data_AF-A0A956E4K5-F1
#
_entry.id   AF-A0A956E4K5-F1
#
_cell.length_a   1.000
_cell.length_b   1.000
_cell.length_c   1.000
_cell.angle_alpha   90.00
_cell.angle_beta   90.00
_cell.angle_gamma   90.00
#
_symmetry.space_group_name_H-M   'P 1'
#
loop_
_entity.id
_entity.type
_entity.pdbx_description
1 polymer ?
#
loop_
_entity_poly.entity_id
_entity_poly.type
_entity_poly.pdbx_seq_one_letter_code
_entity_poly.pdbx_strand_id
1 'polypeptide(L)'
;MPNISKRTISSFLRSECLRRLKLDLTPDTNTYQAERASLNMPPRAVGRPGLRALADAGTEWEIAKVNDLVSTFGIKATIGNHAALSTGGVKFNNAPLSQVIQHAAPGTFLVQTEYSVGATFENALGIAGYRATFKLDYADLRPDLIQVLSIGAAKEEVLPDGTVVQVHANDTRIPLRIIDIKLTAEPSVPYLAEVTYYAMTLAGWLADNNHTGFLVVPEAAVWPGSHDASELVKLDAAKRQAGQVPTHQELFSALSQDLEIVPFGVFAPRLRRFFQSDLQTVLSSTWTNLEWHVDNRCIG
;
A
#
# COMPACT_ATOMS: atom_id res chain seq x y z
N MET A 1 12.25 -19.49 -6.75
CA MET A 1 10.79 -19.40 -6.71
C MET A 1 10.42 -17.96 -7.02
N PRO A 2 9.42 -17.67 -7.85
CA PRO A 2 9.04 -16.29 -8.10
C PRO A 2 8.37 -15.65 -6.87
N ASN A 3 8.67 -14.39 -6.58
CA ASN A 3 8.09 -13.63 -5.47
C ASN A 3 7.55 -12.27 -5.94
N ILE A 4 6.28 -12.01 -5.62
CA ILE A 4 5.63 -10.71 -5.86
C ILE A 4 5.75 -9.86 -4.62
N SER A 5 6.35 -8.69 -4.78
CA SER A 5 6.35 -7.63 -3.79
C SER A 5 5.64 -6.40 -4.34
N LYS A 6 5.29 -5.44 -3.46
CA LYS A 6 4.79 -4.13 -3.91
C LYS A 6 5.73 -3.45 -4.92
N ARG A 7 7.05 -3.62 -4.74
CA ARG A 7 8.06 -3.09 -5.65
C ARG A 7 7.98 -3.74 -7.04
N THR A 8 7.69 -5.04 -7.10
CA THR A 8 7.54 -5.79 -8.36
C THR A 8 6.38 -5.21 -9.18
N ILE A 9 5.22 -5.00 -8.54
CA ILE A 9 4.02 -4.42 -9.16
C ILE A 9 4.28 -2.98 -9.61
N SER A 10 4.80 -2.15 -8.71
CA SER A 10 5.13 -0.74 -8.96
C SER A 10 6.15 -0.55 -10.09
N SER A 11 7.17 -1.41 -10.18
CA SER A 11 8.16 -1.43 -11.26
C SER A 11 7.52 -1.78 -12.60
N PHE A 12 6.69 -2.83 -12.62
CA PHE A 12 6.02 -3.27 -13.84
C PHE A 12 5.01 -2.23 -14.34
N LEU A 13 4.14 -1.68 -13.51
CA LEU A 13 3.11 -0.73 -13.98
C LEU A 13 3.68 0.60 -14.48
N ARG A 14 4.94 0.91 -14.15
CA ARG A 14 5.68 2.03 -14.73
C ARG A 14 6.19 1.74 -16.15
N SER A 15 6.58 0.50 -16.39
CA SER A 15 7.45 0.12 -17.52
C SER A 15 6.80 -0.80 -18.54
N GLU A 16 5.85 -1.61 -18.08
CA GLU A 16 5.15 -2.68 -18.81
C GLU A 16 6.10 -3.70 -19.48
N CYS A 17 7.37 -3.76 -19.04
CA CYS A 17 8.36 -4.68 -19.58
C CYS A 17 8.27 -6.05 -18.89
N LEU A 18 7.73 -7.06 -19.59
CA LEU A 18 7.60 -8.43 -19.10
C LEU A 18 8.96 -9.08 -18.78
N ARG A 19 9.99 -8.82 -19.61
CA ARG A 19 11.35 -9.31 -19.35
C ARG A 19 11.89 -8.77 -18.02
N ARG A 20 11.68 -7.48 -17.74
CA ARG A 20 12.06 -6.86 -16.47
C ARG A 20 11.27 -7.46 -15.31
N LEU A 21 9.96 -7.65 -15.47
CA LEU A 21 9.12 -8.30 -14.48
C LEU A 21 9.64 -9.71 -14.13
N LYS A 22 10.08 -10.51 -15.12
CA LYS A 22 10.66 -11.84 -14.85
C LYS A 22 11.87 -11.77 -13.92
N LEU A 23 12.75 -10.79 -14.14
CA LEU A 23 13.94 -10.58 -13.31
C LEU A 23 13.58 -10.05 -11.93
N ASP A 24 12.59 -9.16 -11.82
CA ASP A 24 12.11 -8.62 -10.54
C ASP A 24 11.36 -9.66 -9.70
N LEU A 25 10.74 -10.67 -10.32
CA LEU A 25 10.14 -11.82 -9.65
C LEU A 25 11.17 -12.79 -9.05
N THR A 26 12.44 -12.71 -9.46
CA THR A 26 13.53 -13.53 -8.92
C THR A 26 14.62 -12.63 -8.33
N PRO A 27 14.37 -12.03 -7.13
CA PRO A 27 15.24 -11.01 -6.54
C PRO A 27 16.70 -11.45 -6.44
N ASP A 28 17.63 -10.51 -6.59
CA ASP A 28 19.07 -10.79 -6.49
C ASP A 28 19.52 -10.90 -5.02
N THR A 29 19.09 -11.97 -4.35
CA THR A 29 19.43 -12.32 -2.96
C THR A 29 19.90 -13.78 -2.88
N ASN A 30 20.57 -14.13 -1.77
CA ASN A 30 21.10 -15.48 -1.54
C ASN A 30 20.02 -16.58 -1.74
N THR A 31 18.77 -16.30 -1.36
CA THR A 31 17.63 -17.22 -1.50
C THR A 31 17.36 -17.62 -2.95
N TYR A 32 17.60 -16.74 -3.92
CA TYR A 32 17.27 -16.96 -5.33
C TYR A 32 18.51 -17.21 -6.20
N GLN A 33 19.71 -17.15 -5.64
CA GLN A 33 20.95 -17.18 -6.41
C GLN A 33 21.13 -18.47 -7.22
N ALA A 34 20.71 -19.63 -6.68
CA ALA A 34 20.77 -20.90 -7.39
C ALA A 34 19.90 -20.91 -8.66
N GLU A 35 18.68 -20.36 -8.60
CA GLU A 35 17.78 -20.24 -9.76
C GLU A 35 18.30 -19.21 -10.77
N ARG A 36 18.80 -18.07 -10.29
CA ARG A 36 19.37 -17.03 -11.16
C ARG A 36 20.58 -17.56 -11.92
N ALA A 37 21.44 -18.33 -11.26
CA ALA A 37 22.58 -18.98 -11.89
C ALA A 37 22.16 -20.05 -12.91
N SER A 38 21.20 -20.92 -12.57
CA SER A 38 20.75 -21.99 -13.48
C SER A 38 20.05 -21.45 -14.73
N LEU A 39 19.40 -20.28 -14.63
CA LEU A 39 18.74 -19.59 -15.74
C LEU A 39 19.60 -18.51 -16.39
N ASN A 40 20.89 -18.42 -16.03
CA ASN A 40 21.84 -17.42 -16.53
C ASN A 40 21.30 -15.97 -16.48
N MET A 41 20.60 -15.63 -15.41
CA MET A 41 20.02 -14.30 -15.24
C MET A 41 21.11 -13.26 -15.00
N PRO A 42 21.03 -12.07 -15.63
CA PRO A 42 22.00 -11.02 -15.42
C PRO A 42 21.93 -10.52 -13.96
N PRO A 43 23.06 -10.12 -13.36
CA PRO A 43 23.05 -9.47 -12.05
C PRO A 43 22.19 -8.21 -12.12
N ARG A 44 21.60 -7.81 -10.99
CA ARG A 44 20.89 -6.54 -10.93
C ARG A 44 21.87 -5.40 -11.25
N ALA A 45 21.46 -4.41 -12.05
CA ALA A 45 22.28 -3.21 -12.19
C ALA A 45 22.36 -2.46 -10.85
N VAL A 46 23.40 -2.73 -10.07
CA VAL A 46 23.68 -2.05 -8.80
C VAL A 46 24.37 -0.73 -9.13
N GLY A 47 23.59 0.32 -9.38
CA GLY A 47 24.19 1.55 -9.89
C GLY A 47 23.31 2.78 -9.77
N ARG A 48 22.94 3.16 -8.54
CA ARG A 48 22.58 4.56 -8.24
C ARG A 48 23.14 4.98 -6.88
N PRO A 49 24.31 5.63 -6.84
CA PRO A 49 24.73 6.40 -5.68
C PRO A 49 23.58 7.30 -5.22
N GLY A 50 23.28 7.34 -3.92
CA GLY A 50 22.19 8.15 -3.35
C GLY A 50 20.83 7.45 -3.19
N LEU A 51 20.63 6.23 -3.70
CA LEU A 51 19.36 5.51 -3.50
C LEU A 51 19.09 5.21 -2.02
N ARG A 52 20.15 4.94 -1.25
CA ARG A 52 20.06 4.74 0.20
C ARG A 52 19.63 6.04 0.91
N ALA A 53 20.25 7.17 0.56
CA ALA A 53 19.87 8.47 1.12
C ALA A 53 18.41 8.84 0.80
N LEU A 54 17.91 8.52 -0.41
CA LEU A 54 16.49 8.72 -0.75
C LEU A 54 15.56 7.81 0.06
N ALA A 55 15.95 6.56 0.30
CA ALA A 55 15.17 5.64 1.13
C ALA A 55 15.16 6.06 2.61
N ASP A 56 16.31 6.52 3.13
CA ASP A 56 16.45 7.04 4.48
C ASP A 56 15.59 8.31 4.65
N ALA A 57 15.67 9.26 3.71
CA ALA A 57 14.82 10.46 3.70
C ALA A 57 13.32 10.13 3.60
N GLY A 58 12.94 9.12 2.79
CA GLY A 58 11.56 8.64 2.74
C GLY A 58 11.08 8.06 4.07
N THR A 59 11.96 7.35 4.78
CA THR A 59 11.65 6.79 6.11
C THR A 59 11.49 7.90 7.16
N GLU A 60 12.40 8.88 7.16
CA GLU A 60 12.30 10.05 8.03
C GLU A 60 11.03 10.85 7.77
N TRP A 61 10.65 11.00 6.50
CA TRP A 61 9.41 11.65 6.09
C TRP A 61 8.16 10.93 6.59
N GLU A 62 8.10 9.61 6.44
CA GLU A 62 7.01 8.78 6.95
C GLU A 62 6.87 8.93 8.47
N ILE A 63 7.99 8.87 9.20
CA ILE A 63 8.02 9.09 10.66
C ILE A 63 7.48 10.48 11.00
N ALA A 64 7.91 11.52 10.30
CA ALA A 64 7.46 12.89 10.55
C ALA A 64 5.95 13.04 10.35
N LYS A 65 5.40 12.51 9.24
CA LYS A 65 3.97 12.58 8.93
C LYS A 65 3.10 11.78 9.91
N VAL A 66 3.57 10.63 10.35
CA VAL A 66 2.89 9.88 11.42
C VAL A 66 2.93 10.67 12.73
N ASN A 67 4.02 11.38 13.04
CA ASN A 67 4.05 12.26 14.21
C ASN A 67 3.12 13.48 14.07
N ASP A 68 2.88 14.00 12.86
CA ASP A 68 1.83 15.00 12.64
C ASP A 68 0.46 14.43 13.06
N LEU A 69 0.13 13.19 12.68
CA LEU A 69 -1.10 12.52 13.15
C LEU A 69 -1.13 12.33 14.67
N VAL A 70 -0.03 11.88 15.27
CA VAL A 70 0.07 11.71 16.73
C VAL A 70 -0.11 13.04 17.46
N SER A 71 0.44 14.13 16.92
CA SER A 71 0.36 15.46 17.51
C SER A 71 -1.04 16.08 17.41
N THR A 72 -1.79 15.75 16.36
CA THR A 72 -3.11 16.32 16.06
C THR A 72 -4.26 15.47 16.60
N PHE A 73 -4.26 14.16 16.34
CA PHE A 73 -5.29 13.22 16.81
C PHE A 73 -4.96 12.55 18.14
N GLY A 74 -3.70 12.58 18.55
CA GLY A 74 -3.23 11.95 19.79
C GLY A 74 -2.86 10.47 19.64
N ILE A 75 -1.93 10.01 20.47
CA ILE A 75 -1.41 8.63 20.40
C ILE A 75 -2.48 7.54 20.58
N LYS A 76 -3.57 7.84 21.28
CA LYS A 76 -4.70 6.92 21.48
C LYS A 76 -5.51 6.67 20.19
N ALA A 77 -5.47 7.62 19.25
CA ALA A 77 -6.14 7.50 17.96
C ALA A 77 -5.21 6.96 16.87
N THR A 78 -3.90 6.85 17.12
CA THR A 78 -2.90 6.29 16.19
C THR A 78 -2.39 4.95 16.73
N ILE A 79 -3.04 3.87 16.33
CA ILE A 79 -2.91 2.54 16.91
C ILE A 79 -1.85 1.73 16.16
N GLY A 80 -0.88 1.19 16.90
CA GLY A 80 0.18 0.34 16.36
C GLY A 80 1.32 0.18 17.36
N ASN A 81 2.26 -0.71 17.04
CA ASN A 81 3.48 -0.88 17.83
C ASN A 81 4.35 0.35 17.66
N HIS A 82 4.73 1.01 18.75
CA HIS A 82 5.56 2.21 18.69
C HIS A 82 6.54 2.29 19.86
N ALA A 83 7.62 3.03 19.64
CA ALA A 83 8.59 3.38 20.67
C ALA A 83 8.78 4.90 20.68
N ALA A 84 8.98 5.47 21.87
CA ALA A 84 9.35 6.88 22.00
C ALA A 84 10.72 7.13 21.37
N LEU A 85 10.86 8.26 20.67
CA LEU A 85 12.13 8.72 20.14
C LEU A 85 12.83 9.62 21.14
N SER A 86 14.17 9.53 21.20
CA SER A 86 14.99 10.41 22.05
C SER A 86 14.90 11.88 21.67
N THR A 87 14.55 12.16 20.42
CA THR A 87 14.33 13.51 19.86
C THR A 87 12.92 14.05 20.13
N GLY A 88 12.07 13.30 20.84
CA GLY A 88 10.64 13.56 20.95
C GLY A 88 9.84 12.92 19.82
N GLY A 89 8.56 12.68 20.08
CA GLY A 89 7.68 11.92 19.18
C GLY A 89 7.81 10.41 19.34
N VAL A 90 7.25 9.67 18.37
CA VAL A 90 7.23 8.21 18.35
C VAL A 90 7.67 7.68 16.99
N LYS A 91 8.28 6.50 16.99
CA LYS A 91 8.50 5.70 15.80
C LYS A 91 7.63 4.46 15.88
N PHE A 92 6.75 4.31 14.91
CA PHE A 92 6.01 3.07 14.72
C PHE A 92 6.92 1.99 14.16
N ASN A 93 6.62 0.77 14.54
CA ASN A 93 7.26 -0.45 14.07
C ASN A 93 6.17 -1.38 13.55
N ASN A 94 6.61 -2.40 12.83
CA ASN A 94 5.72 -3.44 12.33
C ASN A 94 4.81 -4.02 13.43
N ALA A 95 3.52 -4.14 13.10
CA ALA A 95 2.51 -4.76 13.95
C ALA A 95 1.62 -5.68 13.10
N PRO A 96 1.37 -6.93 13.50
CA PRO A 96 0.42 -7.78 12.78
C PRO A 96 -0.98 -7.15 12.78
N LEU A 97 -1.59 -6.99 11.60
CA LEU A 97 -2.93 -6.40 11.47
C LEU A 97 -3.96 -7.18 12.30
N SER A 98 -3.84 -8.50 12.38
CA SER A 98 -4.70 -9.37 13.19
C SER A 98 -4.75 -8.99 14.68
N GLN A 99 -3.69 -8.39 15.21
CA GLN A 99 -3.63 -7.93 16.61
C GLN A 99 -4.10 -6.49 16.78
N VAL A 100 -3.98 -5.67 15.74
CA VAL A 100 -4.27 -4.22 15.80
C VAL A 100 -5.73 -3.93 15.45
N ILE A 101 -6.30 -4.67 14.50
CA ILE A 101 -7.66 -4.42 13.97
C ILE A 101 -8.77 -4.57 15.03
N GLN A 102 -8.55 -5.36 16.08
CA GLN A 102 -9.50 -5.49 17.20
C GLN A 102 -9.72 -4.18 17.98
N HIS A 103 -8.80 -3.21 17.83
CA HIS A 103 -8.90 -1.90 18.45
C HIS A 103 -9.40 -0.82 17.47
N ALA A 104 -9.70 -1.18 16.22
CA ALA A 104 -10.19 -0.26 15.22
C ALA A 104 -11.55 0.32 15.64
N ALA A 105 -11.59 1.64 15.81
CA ALA A 105 -12.80 2.39 16.09
C ALA A 105 -12.89 3.59 15.14
N PRO A 106 -14.10 4.05 14.79
CA PRO A 106 -14.27 5.27 14.01
C PRO A 106 -13.42 6.43 14.55
N GLY A 107 -12.65 7.03 13.65
CA GLY A 107 -11.76 8.14 13.96
C GLY A 107 -10.35 7.74 14.41
N THR A 108 -9.98 6.47 14.31
CA THR A 108 -8.63 5.99 14.57
C THR A 108 -7.87 5.69 13.27
N PHE A 109 -6.56 5.51 13.40
CA PHE A 109 -5.65 5.08 12.34
C PHE A 109 -4.91 3.84 12.81
N LEU A 110 -4.86 2.79 12.00
CA LEU A 110 -3.97 1.65 12.21
C LEU A 110 -2.68 1.93 11.45
N VAL A 111 -1.55 1.98 12.14
CA VAL A 111 -0.29 2.50 11.61
C VAL A 111 0.70 1.36 11.39
N GLN A 112 1.28 1.30 10.18
CA GLN A 112 2.29 0.31 9.76
C GLN A 112 1.89 -1.14 10.07
N THR A 113 0.61 -1.47 9.93
CA THR A 113 0.11 -2.83 10.15
C THR A 113 0.43 -3.74 8.97
N GLU A 114 0.83 -4.97 9.25
CA GLU A 114 1.24 -5.94 8.25
C GLU A 114 0.28 -7.13 8.14
N TYR A 115 0.03 -7.58 6.91
CA TYR A 115 -0.81 -8.73 6.61
C TYR A 115 -0.35 -9.44 5.33
N SER A 116 -0.73 -10.70 5.18
CA SER A 116 -0.37 -11.54 4.03
C SER A 116 -1.47 -11.54 2.96
N VAL A 117 -1.08 -11.82 1.71
CA VAL A 117 -2.03 -12.08 0.61
C VAL A 117 -2.64 -13.46 0.79
N GLY A 118 -3.95 -13.49 1.03
CA GLY A 118 -4.71 -14.72 1.29
C GLY A 118 -5.48 -15.27 0.08
N ALA A 119 -6.12 -16.42 0.30
CA ALA A 119 -6.77 -17.22 -0.74
C ALA A 119 -7.98 -16.52 -1.37
N THR A 120 -8.72 -15.69 -0.63
CA THR A 120 -9.89 -14.99 -1.18
C THR A 120 -9.50 -14.05 -2.32
N PHE A 121 -8.40 -13.30 -2.18
CA PHE A 121 -7.86 -12.47 -3.26
C PHE A 121 -7.44 -13.30 -4.47
N GLU A 122 -6.71 -14.39 -4.23
CA GLU A 122 -6.23 -15.27 -5.31
C GLU A 122 -7.38 -15.94 -6.07
N ASN A 123 -8.41 -16.39 -5.36
CA ASN A 123 -9.61 -16.99 -5.95
C ASN A 123 -10.40 -15.96 -6.77
N ALA A 124 -10.59 -14.75 -6.23
CA ALA A 124 -11.34 -13.68 -6.91
C ALA A 124 -10.70 -13.27 -8.24
N LEU A 125 -9.38 -13.32 -8.34
CA LEU A 125 -8.64 -13.05 -9.58
C LEU A 125 -8.47 -14.29 -10.47
N GLY A 126 -8.86 -15.49 -10.02
CA GLY A 126 -8.66 -16.74 -10.77
C GLY A 126 -7.20 -17.22 -10.82
N ILE A 127 -6.39 -16.84 -9.83
CA ILE A 127 -4.94 -17.12 -9.77
C ILE A 127 -4.54 -18.08 -8.63
N ALA A 128 -5.50 -18.69 -7.93
CA ALA A 128 -5.24 -19.60 -6.79
C ALA A 128 -4.29 -20.77 -7.13
N GLY A 129 -4.26 -21.21 -8.39
CA GLY A 129 -3.34 -22.25 -8.85
C GLY A 129 -1.87 -21.83 -8.90
N TYR A 130 -1.55 -20.52 -8.90
CA TYR A 130 -0.19 -20.04 -9.19
C TYR A 130 0.84 -20.45 -8.13
N ARG A 131 0.43 -20.55 -6.85
CA ARG A 131 1.31 -21.05 -5.78
C ARG A 131 1.73 -22.49 -6.07
N ALA A 132 0.81 -23.35 -6.49
CA ALA A 132 1.11 -24.76 -6.78
C ALA A 132 1.86 -24.91 -8.12
N THR A 133 1.39 -24.26 -9.17
CA THR A 133 1.94 -24.42 -10.54
C THR A 133 3.31 -23.77 -10.69
N PHE A 134 3.50 -22.56 -10.15
CA PHE A 134 4.72 -21.77 -10.37
C PHE A 134 5.59 -21.63 -9.12
N LYS A 135 5.18 -22.20 -7.98
CA LYS A 135 5.81 -21.93 -6.68
C LYS A 135 5.86 -20.43 -6.37
N LEU A 136 4.83 -19.70 -6.81
CA LEU A 136 4.72 -18.27 -6.59
C LEU A 136 4.51 -17.98 -5.11
N ASP A 137 5.19 -16.96 -4.62
CA ASP A 137 4.95 -16.42 -3.29
C ASP A 137 4.69 -14.91 -3.34
N TYR A 138 4.08 -14.40 -2.27
CA TYR A 138 3.73 -12.99 -2.12
C TYR A 138 4.37 -12.46 -0.85
N ALA A 139 5.09 -11.35 -0.96
CA ALA A 139 5.58 -10.63 0.20
C ALA A 139 4.40 -10.09 1.01
N ASP A 140 4.58 -10.01 2.34
CA ASP A 140 3.64 -9.35 3.22
C ASP A 140 3.47 -7.87 2.85
N LEU A 141 2.27 -7.37 3.10
CA LEU A 141 1.82 -6.04 2.73
C LEU A 141 1.71 -5.18 3.97
N ARG A 142 2.22 -3.95 3.87
CA ARG A 142 2.23 -2.99 4.95
C ARG A 142 1.90 -1.60 4.39
N PRO A 143 0.62 -1.22 4.34
CA PRO A 143 0.25 0.17 4.15
C PRO A 143 0.76 1.00 5.34
N ASP A 144 1.10 2.26 5.09
CA ASP A 144 1.56 3.14 6.17
C ASP A 144 0.42 3.43 7.15
N LEU A 145 -0.79 3.59 6.64
CA LEU A 145 -1.99 3.88 7.42
C LEU A 145 -3.23 3.14 6.88
N ILE A 146 -4.07 2.68 7.80
CA ILE A 146 -5.46 2.32 7.55
C ILE A 146 -6.31 3.28 8.38
N GLN A 147 -7.00 4.22 7.73
CA GLN A 147 -7.93 5.12 8.39
C GLN A 147 -9.27 4.40 8.64
N VAL A 148 -9.75 4.46 9.87
CA VAL A 148 -11.02 3.87 10.29
C VAL A 148 -12.11 4.95 10.24
N LEU A 149 -13.01 4.84 9.25
CA LEU A 149 -14.05 5.83 8.99
C LEU A 149 -15.28 5.60 9.88
N SER A 150 -16.19 6.58 9.89
CA SER A 150 -17.48 6.44 10.58
C SER A 150 -18.37 5.43 9.88
N ILE A 151 -19.19 4.70 10.65
CA ILE A 151 -20.24 3.84 10.10
C ILE A 151 -21.18 4.69 9.23
N GLY A 152 -21.54 4.18 8.05
CA GLY A 152 -22.36 4.90 7.07
C GLY A 152 -21.60 5.96 6.24
N ALA A 153 -20.28 6.14 6.44
CA ALA A 153 -19.49 7.06 5.61
C ALA A 153 -19.21 6.51 4.20
N ALA A 154 -19.21 5.20 4.03
CA ALA A 154 -18.96 4.55 2.74
C ALA A 154 -20.20 4.53 1.87
N LYS A 155 -20.02 4.94 0.60
CA LYS A 155 -21.02 4.77 -0.46
C LYS A 155 -20.77 3.50 -1.27
N GLU A 156 -19.51 3.09 -1.32
CA GLU A 156 -19.02 2.01 -2.14
C GLU A 156 -18.03 1.14 -1.38
N GLU A 157 -17.93 -0.13 -1.77
CA GLU A 157 -17.01 -1.12 -1.23
C GLU A 157 -16.18 -1.73 -2.35
N VAL A 158 -14.90 -1.96 -2.06
CA VAL A 158 -13.96 -2.70 -2.90
C VAL A 158 -14.06 -4.18 -2.60
N LEU A 159 -14.27 -4.97 -3.64
CA LEU A 159 -14.17 -6.43 -3.59
C LEU A 159 -12.75 -6.91 -3.89
N PRO A 160 -12.39 -8.16 -3.53
CA PRO A 160 -11.03 -8.68 -3.67
C PRO A 160 -10.51 -8.75 -5.13
N ASP A 161 -11.41 -8.80 -6.12
CA ASP A 161 -11.06 -8.72 -7.54
C ASP A 161 -10.86 -7.28 -8.04
N GLY A 162 -11.10 -6.27 -7.19
CA GLY A 162 -11.05 -4.85 -7.53
C GLY A 162 -12.34 -4.32 -8.16
N THR A 163 -13.43 -5.10 -8.17
CA THR A 163 -14.76 -4.59 -8.48
C THR A 163 -15.24 -3.68 -7.34
N VAL A 164 -15.93 -2.60 -7.70
CA VAL A 164 -16.53 -1.67 -6.74
C VAL A 164 -18.04 -1.84 -6.77
N VAL A 165 -18.66 -2.03 -5.61
CA VAL A 165 -20.10 -2.22 -5.44
C VAL A 165 -20.68 -1.16 -4.52
N GLN A 166 -21.96 -0.83 -4.70
CA GLN A 166 -22.65 0.12 -3.81
C GLN A 166 -22.87 -0.52 -2.44
N VAL A 167 -22.62 0.24 -1.38
CA VAL A 167 -22.92 -0.16 0.00
C VAL A 167 -24.39 0.12 0.28
N HIS A 168 -25.07 -0.83 0.92
CA HIS A 168 -26.46 -0.64 1.32
C HIS A 168 -26.58 0.46 2.39
N ALA A 169 -27.66 1.25 2.35
CA ALA A 169 -27.87 2.35 3.28
C ALA A 169 -27.93 1.93 4.77
N ASN A 170 -28.25 0.67 5.06
CA ASN A 170 -28.32 0.11 6.42
C ASN A 170 -27.09 -0.75 6.77
N ASP A 171 -26.03 -0.69 5.98
CA ASP A 171 -24.79 -1.41 6.28
C ASP A 171 -24.16 -0.83 7.56
N THR A 172 -23.87 -1.71 8.52
CA THR A 172 -23.32 -1.33 9.83
C THR A 172 -21.82 -1.58 9.93
N ARG A 173 -21.17 -2.05 8.86
CA ARG A 173 -19.73 -2.32 8.85
C ARG A 173 -18.94 -1.02 8.93
N ILE A 174 -17.79 -1.10 9.57
CA ILE A 174 -16.85 0.01 9.73
C ILE A 174 -16.01 0.13 8.47
N PRO A 175 -16.05 1.26 7.74
CA PRO A 175 -15.28 1.41 6.53
C PRO A 175 -13.80 1.69 6.81
N LEU A 176 -12.92 1.06 6.03
CA LEU A 176 -11.48 1.19 6.10
C LEU A 176 -10.94 1.82 4.82
N ARG A 177 -10.15 2.88 4.95
CA ARG A 177 -9.44 3.55 3.86
C ARG A 177 -7.94 3.30 3.98
N ILE A 178 -7.31 2.82 2.91
CA ILE A 178 -5.85 2.78 2.81
C ILE A 178 -5.30 4.18 2.55
N ILE A 179 -4.28 4.58 3.30
CA ILE A 179 -3.48 5.77 3.02
C ILE A 179 -2.00 5.37 3.06
N ASP A 180 -1.25 5.82 2.07
CA ASP A 180 0.19 5.57 1.99
C ASP A 180 0.95 6.90 1.83
N ILE A 181 1.98 7.10 2.65
CA ILE A 181 2.70 8.35 2.78
C ILE A 181 3.89 8.32 1.81
N LYS A 182 3.98 9.32 0.94
CA LYS A 182 5.07 9.40 -0.04
C LYS A 182 5.78 10.75 0.04
N LEU A 183 7.11 10.70 0.10
CA LEU A 183 7.96 11.88 -0.08
C LEU A 183 8.00 12.25 -1.56
N THR A 184 6.92 12.89 -2.03
CA THR A 184 6.76 13.42 -3.39
C THR A 184 5.76 14.56 -3.37
N ALA A 185 5.94 15.55 -4.26
CA ALA A 185 4.95 16.61 -4.43
C ALA A 185 3.71 16.09 -5.17
N GLU A 186 3.90 15.21 -6.17
CA GLU A 186 2.82 14.61 -6.95
C GLU A 186 2.93 13.09 -6.92
N PRO A 187 1.84 12.35 -6.67
CA PRO A 187 1.85 10.90 -6.67
C PRO A 187 1.98 10.36 -8.10
N SER A 188 2.95 9.46 -8.28
CA SER A 188 3.16 8.77 -9.55
C SER A 188 2.28 7.52 -9.68
N VAL A 189 2.02 7.09 -10.92
CA VAL A 189 1.29 5.84 -11.27
C VAL A 189 1.64 4.64 -10.36
N PRO A 190 2.92 4.34 -10.07
CA PRO A 190 3.29 3.26 -9.15
C PRO A 190 2.70 3.39 -7.74
N TYR A 191 2.65 4.60 -7.17
CA TYR A 191 2.13 4.81 -5.82
C TYR A 191 0.61 4.62 -5.79
N LEU A 192 -0.08 5.13 -6.81
CA LEU A 192 -1.53 4.95 -6.96
C LEU A 192 -1.91 3.47 -7.15
N ALA A 193 -1.10 2.72 -7.89
CA ALA A 193 -1.30 1.29 -8.03
C ALA A 193 -0.99 0.50 -6.74
N GLU A 194 0.03 0.90 -5.98
CA GLU A 194 0.39 0.28 -4.69
C GLU A 194 -0.79 0.34 -3.70
N VAL A 195 -1.42 1.52 -3.54
CA VAL A 195 -2.57 1.66 -2.64
C VAL A 195 -3.84 0.99 -3.17
N THR A 196 -4.03 0.94 -4.49
CA THR A 196 -5.13 0.16 -5.10
C THR A 196 -4.95 -1.32 -4.80
N TYR A 197 -3.72 -1.83 -4.93
CA TYR A 197 -3.38 -3.21 -4.62
C TYR A 197 -3.64 -3.53 -3.15
N TYR A 198 -3.20 -2.66 -2.22
CA TYR A 198 -3.51 -2.82 -0.80
C TYR A 198 -5.00 -2.86 -0.50
N ALA A 199 -5.82 -2.04 -1.15
CA ALA A 199 -7.26 -2.06 -0.94
C ALA A 199 -7.89 -3.39 -1.39
N MET A 200 -7.49 -3.90 -2.57
CA MET A 200 -7.96 -5.20 -3.09
C MET A 200 -7.54 -6.36 -2.17
N THR A 201 -6.29 -6.39 -1.74
CA THR A 201 -5.78 -7.47 -0.88
C THR A 201 -6.32 -7.38 0.54
N LEU A 202 -6.53 -6.17 1.07
CA LEU A 202 -7.16 -5.98 2.38
C LEU A 202 -8.60 -6.50 2.37
N ALA A 203 -9.37 -6.22 1.31
CA ALA A 203 -10.73 -6.77 1.18
C ALA A 203 -10.73 -8.31 1.22
N GLY A 204 -9.78 -8.94 0.53
CA GLY A 204 -9.58 -10.39 0.59
C GLY A 204 -9.15 -10.89 1.96
N TRP A 205 -8.20 -10.19 2.60
CA TRP A 205 -7.69 -10.56 3.92
C TRP A 205 -8.77 -10.49 5.00
N LEU A 206 -9.64 -9.47 4.98
CA LEU A 206 -10.77 -9.36 5.90
C LEU A 206 -11.70 -10.58 5.79
N ALA A 207 -11.99 -11.02 4.56
CA ALA A 207 -12.81 -12.21 4.31
C ALA A 207 -12.14 -13.49 4.81
N ASP A 208 -10.85 -13.69 4.50
CA ASP A 208 -10.08 -14.87 4.93
C ASP A 208 -9.98 -14.99 6.46
N ASN A 209 -10.04 -13.86 7.18
CA ASN A 209 -9.88 -13.80 8.63
C ASN A 209 -11.21 -13.54 9.38
N ASN A 210 -12.36 -13.66 8.71
CA ASN A 210 -13.70 -13.49 9.29
C ASN A 210 -13.95 -12.12 9.95
N HIS A 211 -13.34 -11.05 9.43
CA HIS A 211 -13.56 -9.67 9.89
C HIS A 211 -14.78 -9.03 9.21
N THR A 212 -15.94 -9.67 9.34
CA THR A 212 -17.21 -9.28 8.67
C THR A 212 -17.79 -7.95 9.14
N GLY A 213 -17.28 -7.40 10.25
CA GLY A 213 -17.66 -6.07 10.75
C GLY A 213 -16.99 -4.90 10.02
N PHE A 214 -16.15 -5.16 9.01
CA PHE A 214 -15.43 -4.14 8.26
C PHE A 214 -15.68 -4.25 6.76
N LEU A 215 -15.45 -3.15 6.05
CA LEU A 215 -15.40 -3.09 4.58
C LEU A 215 -14.26 -2.18 4.13
N VAL A 216 -13.78 -2.32 2.90
CA VAL A 216 -12.74 -1.46 2.33
C VAL A 216 -13.37 -0.50 1.32
N VAL A 217 -13.03 0.78 1.40
CA VAL A 217 -13.59 1.81 0.50
C VAL A 217 -12.68 2.07 -0.71
N PRO A 218 -13.22 2.47 -1.88
CA PRO A 218 -12.42 2.73 -3.08
C PRO A 218 -11.59 4.03 -2.99
N GLU A 219 -11.92 4.95 -2.07
CA GLU A 219 -11.18 6.20 -1.87
C GLU A 219 -9.85 5.99 -1.13
N ALA A 220 -9.10 4.94 -1.48
CA ALA A 220 -7.70 4.80 -1.10
C ALA A 220 -6.90 6.02 -1.58
N ALA A 221 -5.87 6.41 -0.83
CA ALA A 221 -5.20 7.67 -1.06
C ALA A 221 -3.68 7.59 -0.87
N VAL A 222 -3.00 8.52 -1.52
CA VAL A 222 -1.61 8.87 -1.18
C VAL A 222 -1.63 10.14 -0.35
N TRP A 223 -0.82 10.22 0.69
CA TRP A 223 -0.52 11.47 1.38
C TRP A 223 0.82 12.03 0.87
N PRO A 224 0.80 12.91 -0.15
CA PRO A 224 2.00 13.56 -0.67
C PRO A 224 2.52 14.66 0.28
N GLY A 225 3.67 15.22 -0.06
CA GLY A 225 3.96 16.61 0.26
C GLY A 225 5.34 16.94 0.84
N SER A 226 5.40 18.18 1.34
CA SER A 226 6.39 18.81 2.21
C SER A 226 5.69 19.35 3.48
N HIS A 227 6.41 19.52 4.59
CA HIS A 227 5.79 19.72 5.93
C HIS A 227 4.97 21.02 5.97
N ASP A 228 5.50 22.08 5.36
CA ASP A 228 4.95 23.44 5.35
C ASP A 228 3.59 23.58 4.63
N ALA A 229 3.19 22.58 3.82
CA ALA A 229 1.94 22.61 3.06
C ALA A 229 0.76 21.88 3.72
N SER A 230 0.99 21.11 4.79
CA SER A 230 -0.02 20.24 5.42
C SER A 230 -1.20 21.03 6.02
N GLU A 231 -2.37 20.94 5.41
CA GLU A 231 -3.61 21.56 5.90
C GLU A 231 -3.98 21.05 7.29
N LEU A 232 -3.70 19.78 7.58
CA LEU A 232 -3.88 19.20 8.92
C LEU A 232 -3.09 19.96 9.99
N VAL A 233 -1.80 20.21 9.74
CA VAL A 233 -0.90 20.87 10.71
C VAL A 233 -1.24 22.36 10.81
N LYS A 234 -1.54 23.02 9.68
CA LYS A 234 -1.98 24.43 9.66
C LYS A 234 -3.23 24.65 10.48
N LEU A 235 -4.24 23.78 10.33
CA LEU A 235 -5.49 23.88 11.07
C LEU A 235 -5.27 23.71 12.57
N ASP A 236 -4.54 22.68 13.00
CA ASP A 236 -4.28 22.43 14.42
C ASP A 236 -3.51 23.61 15.06
N ALA A 237 -2.47 24.11 14.38
CA ALA A 237 -1.71 25.27 14.83
C ALA A 237 -2.60 26.52 14.98
N ALA A 238 -3.43 26.82 13.97
CA ALA A 238 -4.32 27.98 14.00
C ALA A 238 -5.34 27.91 15.15
N LYS A 239 -5.96 26.75 15.36
CA LYS A 239 -6.92 26.53 16.47
C LYS A 239 -6.24 26.68 17.83
N ARG A 240 -5.07 26.09 18.02
CA ARG A 240 -4.32 26.19 19.28
C ARG A 240 -3.87 27.62 19.58
N GLN A 241 -3.41 28.36 18.57
CA GLN A 241 -3.09 29.79 18.72
C GLN A 241 -4.31 30.62 19.14
N ALA A 242 -5.51 30.24 18.70
CA ALA A 242 -6.77 30.83 19.13
C ALA A 242 -7.29 30.29 20.48
N GLY A 243 -6.53 29.43 21.19
CA GLY A 243 -6.93 28.82 22.45
C GLY A 243 -8.03 27.76 22.33
N GLN A 244 -8.23 27.20 21.13
CA GLN A 244 -9.24 26.19 20.82
C GLN A 244 -8.58 24.83 20.58
N VAL A 245 -9.32 23.75 20.87
CA VAL A 245 -8.94 22.38 20.49
C VAL A 245 -9.72 22.00 19.23
N PRO A 246 -9.05 21.61 18.12
CA PRO A 246 -9.74 21.11 16.94
C PRO A 246 -10.61 19.90 17.26
N THR A 247 -11.78 19.83 16.64
CA THR A 247 -12.59 18.61 16.67
C THR A 247 -12.01 17.56 15.71
N HIS A 248 -12.27 16.28 15.95
CA HIS A 248 -11.88 15.21 15.01
C HIS A 248 -12.43 15.41 13.60
N GLN A 249 -13.66 15.93 13.48
CA GLN A 249 -14.27 16.19 12.17
C GLN A 249 -13.53 17.30 11.40
N GLU A 250 -13.11 18.36 12.09
CA GLU A 250 -12.29 19.42 11.48
C GLU A 250 -10.94 18.87 11.04
N LEU A 251 -10.26 18.09 11.89
CA LEU A 251 -8.98 17.46 11.55
C LEU A 251 -9.10 16.48 10.36
N PHE A 252 -10.17 15.68 10.29
CA PHE A 252 -10.40 14.81 9.14
C PHE A 252 -10.69 15.57 7.85
N SER A 253 -11.40 16.70 7.95
CA SER A 253 -11.66 17.56 6.80
C SER A 253 -10.38 18.22 6.30
N ALA A 254 -9.46 18.59 7.19
CA ALA A 254 -8.13 19.09 6.83
C ALA A 254 -7.25 17.98 6.23
N LEU A 255 -7.16 16.82 6.88
CA LEU A 255 -6.42 15.68 6.33
C LEU A 255 -6.93 15.30 4.94
N SER A 256 -8.25 15.29 4.71
CA SER A 256 -8.82 14.95 3.40
C SER A 256 -8.40 15.92 2.28
N GLN A 257 -8.01 17.15 2.61
CA GLN A 257 -7.45 18.11 1.64
C GLN A 257 -5.97 17.83 1.34
N ASP A 258 -5.27 17.18 2.26
CA ASP A 258 -3.88 16.74 2.06
C ASP A 258 -3.76 15.42 1.28
N LEU A 259 -4.87 14.70 1.10
CA LEU A 259 -4.89 13.38 0.46
C LEU A 259 -5.17 13.48 -1.05
N GLU A 260 -4.34 12.80 -1.83
CA GLU A 260 -4.64 12.53 -3.23
C GLU A 260 -5.42 11.21 -3.34
N ILE A 261 -6.71 11.29 -3.63
CA ILE A 261 -7.55 10.11 -3.82
C ILE A 261 -7.21 9.42 -5.14
N VAL A 262 -7.05 8.11 -5.09
CA VAL A 262 -6.73 7.31 -6.27
C VAL A 262 -7.95 7.18 -7.18
N PRO A 263 -7.80 7.33 -8.51
CA PRO A 263 -8.85 6.97 -9.46
C PRO A 263 -8.95 5.43 -9.54
N PHE A 264 -9.61 4.82 -8.55
CA PHE A 264 -9.64 3.37 -8.33
C PHE A 264 -10.08 2.59 -9.58
N GLY A 265 -11.12 3.08 -10.26
CA GLY A 265 -11.65 2.49 -11.50
C GLY A 265 -10.66 2.47 -12.68
N VAL A 266 -9.55 3.20 -12.60
CA VAL A 266 -8.46 3.17 -13.60
C VAL A 266 -7.41 2.12 -13.22
N PHE A 267 -7.05 2.03 -11.94
CA PHE A 267 -5.94 1.18 -11.49
C PHE A 267 -6.35 -0.27 -11.20
N ALA A 268 -7.56 -0.51 -10.69
CA ALA A 268 -8.02 -1.86 -10.40
C ALA A 268 -8.08 -2.75 -11.67
N PRO A 269 -8.58 -2.29 -12.83
CA PRO A 269 -8.50 -3.07 -14.07
C PRO A 269 -7.06 -3.37 -14.53
N ARG A 270 -6.12 -2.44 -14.32
CA ARG A 270 -4.70 -2.66 -14.65
C ARG A 270 -4.07 -3.73 -13.76
N LEU A 271 -4.40 -3.73 -12.46
CA LEU A 271 -3.98 -4.78 -11.53
C LEU A 271 -4.60 -6.14 -11.88
N ARG A 272 -5.89 -6.18 -12.23
CA ARG A 272 -6.52 -7.42 -12.73
C ARG A 272 -5.78 -7.97 -13.94
N ARG A 273 -5.52 -7.14 -14.95
CA ARG A 273 -4.76 -7.54 -16.14
C ARG A 273 -3.36 -8.06 -15.77
N PHE A 274 -2.66 -7.36 -14.88
CA PHE A 274 -1.34 -7.78 -14.40
C PHE A 274 -1.39 -9.21 -13.83
N PHE A 275 -2.30 -9.48 -12.90
CA PHE A 275 -2.38 -10.80 -12.27
C PHE A 275 -2.91 -11.88 -13.21
N GLN A 276 -3.93 -11.59 -14.02
CA GLN A 276 -4.63 -12.57 -14.85
C GLN A 276 -3.93 -12.90 -16.17
N SER A 277 -3.07 -12.00 -16.68
CA SER A 277 -2.48 -12.15 -18.01
C SER A 277 -0.97 -11.96 -18.02
N ASP A 278 -0.49 -10.80 -17.58
CA ASP A 278 0.94 -10.46 -17.70
C ASP A 278 1.79 -11.38 -16.81
N LEU A 279 1.35 -11.61 -15.58
CA LEU A 279 2.00 -12.50 -14.63
C LEU A 279 2.04 -13.94 -15.14
N GLN A 280 0.93 -14.46 -15.68
CA GLN A 280 0.89 -15.81 -16.26
C GLN A 280 1.93 -15.97 -17.38
N THR A 281 1.96 -15.00 -18.28
CA THR A 281 2.86 -14.98 -19.44
C THR A 281 4.32 -15.03 -18.98
N VAL A 282 4.66 -14.23 -17.96
CA VAL A 282 6.01 -14.16 -17.40
C VAL A 282 6.38 -15.43 -16.64
N LEU A 283 5.48 -15.96 -15.81
CA LEU A 283 5.73 -17.17 -15.04
C LEU A 283 5.93 -18.39 -15.95
N SER A 284 5.22 -18.44 -17.07
CA SER A 284 5.30 -19.53 -18.06
C SER A 284 6.48 -19.42 -19.03
N SER A 285 7.28 -18.36 -18.96
CA SER A 285 8.38 -18.09 -19.90
C SER A 285 9.74 -18.03 -19.21
N THR A 286 10.81 -18.21 -19.99
CA THR A 286 12.17 -17.83 -19.59
C THR A 286 12.41 -16.35 -19.89
N TRP A 287 13.30 -15.70 -19.13
CA TRP A 287 13.54 -14.26 -19.28
C TRP A 287 14.10 -13.89 -20.68
N THR A 288 14.83 -14.80 -21.33
CA THR A 288 15.39 -14.62 -22.67
C THR A 288 14.33 -14.64 -23.79
N ASN A 289 13.19 -15.28 -23.54
CA ASN A 289 12.11 -15.43 -24.54
C ASN A 289 11.11 -14.27 -24.50
N LEU A 290 11.13 -13.48 -23.43
CA LEU A 290 10.28 -12.29 -23.30
C LEU A 290 10.87 -11.13 -24.10
N GLU A 291 10.02 -10.26 -24.66
CA GLU A 291 10.47 -9.15 -25.50
C GLU A 291 11.47 -8.23 -24.77
N TRP A 292 12.49 -7.77 -25.50
CA TRP A 292 13.41 -6.76 -25.03
C TRP A 292 13.15 -5.45 -25.75
N HIS A 293 12.75 -4.44 -24.98
CA HIS A 293 12.66 -3.09 -25.49
C HIS A 293 13.99 -2.37 -25.26
N VAL A 294 14.55 -1.80 -26.33
CA VAL A 294 15.81 -1.03 -26.31
C VAL A 294 15.57 0.41 -25.80
N ASP A 295 14.33 0.74 -25.43
CA ASP A 295 13.95 2.01 -24.83
C ASP A 295 13.99 1.96 -23.29
N ASN A 296 13.44 2.99 -22.63
CA ASN A 296 13.46 3.11 -21.18
C ASN A 296 12.57 2.10 -20.43
N ARG A 297 11.78 1.27 -21.13
CA ARG A 297 10.86 0.30 -20.51
C ARG A 297 11.62 -0.82 -19.81
N CYS A 298 12.63 -1.39 -20.44
CA CYS A 298 13.36 -2.52 -19.85
C CYS A 298 14.61 -2.10 -19.05
N ILE A 299 14.62 -0.88 -18.47
CA ILE A 299 15.76 -0.38 -17.70
C ILE A 299 16.02 -1.20 -16.43
N GLY A 300 17.31 -1.49 -16.22
CA GLY A 300 17.95 -1.87 -14.96
C GLY A 300 18.34 -3.33 -14.85
#